data_AF-A0A2D8P5L9-F1
#
_entry.id   AF-A0A2D8P5L9-F1
#
_cell.length_a   1.000
_cell.length_b   1.000
_cell.length_c   1.000
_cell.angle_alpha   90.00
_cell.angle_beta   90.00
_cell.angle_gamma   90.00
#
_symmetry.space_group_name_H-M   'P 1'
#
loop_
_entity.id
_entity.type
_entity.pdbx_description
1 polymer ?
#
loop_
_entity_poly.entity_id
_entity_poly.type
_entity_poly.pdbx_seq_one_letter_code
_entity_poly.pdbx_strand_id
1 'polypeptide(L)'
;MRRLVPAAFLSLCSALPAQADGFVMGAGRWDCARALEAANSGEGMAYEQLVGWLMGFWSHATFTRETGFVDIVEEVGGLKIFELTMTECQRAPGDTLLYVVSRSMIENTK
;
A
#
# COMPACT_ATOMS: atom_id res chain seq x y z
N MET A 1 26.72 24.09 -53.75
CA MET A 1 25.70 24.55 -52.78
C MET A 1 25.06 23.33 -52.15
N ARG A 2 25.36 23.06 -50.87
CA ARG A 2 24.97 21.83 -50.16
C ARG A 2 23.86 22.20 -49.18
N ARG A 3 22.62 21.78 -49.43
CA ARG A 3 21.49 21.99 -48.52
C ARG A 3 21.53 20.88 -47.47
N LEU A 4 21.76 21.24 -46.21
CA LEU A 4 21.68 20.33 -45.07
C LEU A 4 20.26 20.38 -44.49
N VAL A 5 19.64 19.21 -44.39
CA VAL A 5 18.30 18.95 -43.83
C VAL A 5 18.40 18.99 -42.31
N PRO A 6 17.46 19.63 -41.56
CA PRO A 6 17.45 19.54 -40.12
C PRO A 6 16.89 18.17 -39.69
N ALA A 7 17.66 17.43 -38.90
CA ALA A 7 17.23 16.19 -38.27
C ALA A 7 16.31 16.51 -37.08
N ALA A 8 15.05 16.12 -37.18
CA ALA A 8 14.12 16.11 -36.06
C ALA A 8 14.55 15.02 -35.07
N PHE A 9 15.11 15.43 -33.93
CA PHE A 9 15.30 14.57 -32.77
C PHE A 9 13.93 14.31 -32.14
N LEU A 10 13.24 13.27 -32.59
CA LEU A 10 12.11 12.68 -31.88
C LEU A 10 12.64 12.07 -30.59
N SER A 11 12.48 12.81 -29.49
CA SER A 11 12.73 12.30 -28.15
C SER A 11 11.68 11.21 -27.86
N LEU A 12 12.03 9.96 -28.11
CA LEU A 12 11.29 8.81 -27.58
C LEU A 12 11.44 8.83 -26.06
N CYS A 13 10.57 9.58 -25.38
CA CYS A 13 10.27 9.29 -23.98
C CYS A 13 9.54 7.93 -24.00
N SER A 14 10.32 6.87 -23.80
CA SER A 14 9.82 5.55 -23.43
C SER A 14 9.08 5.69 -22.10
N ALA A 15 7.81 6.10 -22.16
CA ALA A 15 6.89 5.98 -21.04
C ALA A 15 6.61 4.49 -20.85
N LEU A 16 7.51 3.80 -20.16
CA LEU A 16 7.17 2.57 -19.47
C LEU A 16 5.90 2.86 -18.67
N PRO A 17 4.90 1.96 -18.65
CA PRO A 17 3.75 2.14 -17.81
C PRO A 17 4.29 2.18 -16.38
N ALA A 18 4.29 3.35 -15.75
CA ALA A 18 4.28 3.44 -14.31
C ALA A 18 2.96 2.79 -13.92
N GLN A 19 2.97 1.48 -13.68
CA GLN A 19 1.95 0.86 -12.84
C GLN A 19 2.14 1.55 -11.49
N ALA A 20 1.45 2.67 -11.33
CA ALA A 20 1.22 3.29 -10.05
C ALA A 20 0.34 2.27 -9.33
N ASP A 21 1.01 1.31 -8.73
CA ASP A 21 0.48 0.34 -7.81
C ASP A 21 -0.40 1.11 -6.81
N GLY A 22 -1.72 1.13 -7.05
CA GLY A 22 -2.65 2.04 -6.37
C GLY A 22 -2.64 1.86 -4.86
N PHE A 23 -2.17 0.70 -4.40
CA PHE A 23 -1.92 0.39 -3.00
C PHE A 23 -0.77 1.18 -2.36
N VAL A 24 0.20 1.70 -3.13
CA VAL A 24 1.28 2.57 -2.61
C VAL A 24 0.82 4.04 -2.47
N MET A 25 -0.43 4.36 -2.79
CA MET A 25 -0.99 5.69 -2.56
C MET A 25 -1.65 5.82 -1.17
N GLY A 26 -2.02 7.05 -0.78
CA GLY A 26 -2.66 7.29 0.51
C GLY A 26 -1.74 6.94 1.69
N ALA A 27 -2.25 6.23 2.69
CA ALA A 27 -1.46 5.77 3.83
C ALA A 27 -0.47 4.65 3.48
N GLY A 28 -0.60 3.99 2.31
CA GLY A 28 0.32 2.92 1.89
C GLY A 28 1.77 3.37 1.70
N ARG A 29 2.01 4.66 1.42
CA ARG A 29 3.36 5.25 1.36
C ARG A 29 3.93 5.66 2.71
N TRP A 30 3.15 5.55 3.78
CA TRP A 30 3.64 5.90 5.11
C TRP A 30 4.61 4.85 5.58
N ASP A 31 5.61 5.28 6.33
CA ASP A 31 6.43 4.36 7.09
C ASP A 31 5.68 3.91 8.37
N CYS A 32 6.19 2.86 9.01
CA CYS A 32 5.60 2.32 10.23
C CYS A 32 5.62 3.34 11.36
N ALA A 33 6.61 4.23 11.45
CA ALA A 33 6.64 5.29 12.46
C ALA A 33 5.42 6.20 12.35
N ARG A 34 5.11 6.70 11.15
CA ARG A 34 3.94 7.54 10.89
C ARG A 34 2.62 6.78 11.04
N ALA A 35 2.58 5.51 10.63
CA ALA A 35 1.39 4.68 10.82
C ALA A 35 1.08 4.50 12.31
N LEU A 36 2.09 4.25 13.15
CA LEU A 36 1.94 4.14 14.59
C LEU A 36 1.53 5.46 15.24
N GLU A 37 2.08 6.60 14.80
CA GLU A 37 1.65 7.92 15.27
C GLU A 37 0.15 8.15 15.01
N ALA A 38 -0.31 7.88 13.79
CA ALA A 38 -1.73 7.99 13.44
C ALA A 38 -2.62 6.97 14.15
N ALA A 39 -2.12 5.77 14.43
CA ALA A 39 -2.85 4.77 15.22
C ALA A 39 -3.01 5.20 16.68
N ASN A 40 -1.94 5.75 17.27
CA ASN A 40 -1.93 6.22 18.65
C ASN A 40 -2.84 7.42 18.89
N SER A 41 -3.16 8.21 17.85
CA SER A 41 -4.14 9.29 18.00
C SER A 41 -5.55 8.75 18.21
N GLY A 42 -5.88 7.56 17.71
CA GLY A 42 -7.19 6.91 17.84
C GLY A 42 -8.35 7.61 17.10
N GLU A 43 -8.13 8.83 16.61
CA GLU A 43 -9.12 9.66 15.93
C GLU A 43 -8.46 10.67 14.98
N GLY A 44 -9.30 11.32 14.16
CA GLY A 44 -8.91 12.39 13.23
C GLY A 44 -8.50 11.90 11.84
N MET A 45 -8.27 12.85 10.94
CA MET A 45 -8.04 12.59 9.51
C MET A 45 -6.90 11.61 9.22
N ALA A 46 -5.85 11.59 10.04
CA ALA A 46 -4.71 10.68 9.85
C ALA A 46 -5.08 9.25 10.24
N TYR A 47 -5.77 9.07 11.36
CA TYR A 47 -6.31 7.79 11.80
C TYR A 47 -7.31 7.24 10.78
N GLU A 48 -8.26 8.07 10.32
CA GLU A 48 -9.27 7.67 9.33
C GLU A 48 -8.64 7.27 7.98
N GLN A 49 -7.61 7.98 7.53
CA GLN A 49 -6.84 7.60 6.33
C GLN A 49 -6.12 6.26 6.51
N LEU A 50 -5.54 6.02 7.68
CA LEU A 50 -4.85 4.77 7.99
C LEU A 50 -5.83 3.59 7.99
N VAL A 51 -6.93 3.71 8.74
CA VAL A 51 -7.97 2.66 8.83
C VAL A 51 -8.58 2.39 7.47
N GLY A 52 -8.99 3.45 6.75
CA GLY A 52 -9.61 3.30 5.43
C GLY A 52 -8.68 2.64 4.42
N TRP A 53 -7.39 3.02 4.41
CA TRP A 53 -6.41 2.40 3.53
C TRP A 53 -6.17 0.92 3.90
N LEU A 54 -6.01 0.59 5.19
CA LEU A 54 -5.81 -0.80 5.63
C LEU A 54 -6.98 -1.70 5.24
N MET A 55 -8.20 -1.26 5.51
CA MET A 55 -9.40 -2.00 5.13
C MET A 55 -9.49 -2.18 3.61
N GLY A 56 -9.24 -1.11 2.84
CA GLY A 56 -9.25 -1.19 1.38
C GLY A 56 -8.19 -2.14 0.82
N PHE A 57 -6.99 -2.12 1.39
CA PHE A 57 -5.88 -2.98 0.96
C PHE A 57 -6.14 -4.46 1.24
N TRP A 58 -6.61 -4.78 2.45
CA TRP A 58 -6.97 -6.15 2.82
C TRP A 58 -8.17 -6.66 2.00
N SER A 59 -9.23 -5.86 1.84
CA SER A 59 -10.36 -6.24 0.98
C SER A 59 -9.95 -6.44 -0.48
N HIS A 60 -9.03 -5.65 -1.03
CA HIS A 60 -8.54 -5.91 -2.38
C HIS A 60 -7.83 -7.26 -2.47
N ALA A 61 -6.99 -7.59 -1.48
CA ALA A 61 -6.32 -8.88 -1.42
C ALA A 61 -7.29 -10.06 -1.29
N THR A 62 -8.42 -9.89 -0.58
CA THR A 62 -9.48 -10.93 -0.51
C THR A 62 -10.13 -11.19 -1.85
N PHE A 63 -10.40 -10.18 -2.66
CA PHE A 63 -10.95 -10.38 -4.00
C PHE A 63 -10.00 -11.09 -4.96
N THR A 64 -8.69 -10.89 -4.79
CA THR A 64 -7.67 -11.49 -5.66
C THR A 64 -7.29 -12.93 -5.29
N ARG A 65 -7.64 -13.39 -4.08
CA ARG A 65 -7.41 -14.76 -3.61
C ARG A 65 -8.74 -15.52 -3.58
N GLU A 66 -8.69 -16.84 -3.78
CA GLU A 66 -9.89 -17.70 -3.74
C GLU A 66 -10.69 -17.51 -2.43
N THR A 67 -11.95 -17.94 -2.44
CA THR A 67 -12.99 -17.77 -1.41
C THR A 67 -12.51 -17.87 0.05
N GLY A 68 -11.50 -18.68 0.37
CA GLY A 68 -10.96 -18.82 1.72
C GLY A 68 -10.33 -17.55 2.33
N PHE A 69 -9.89 -16.57 1.54
CA PHE A 69 -9.32 -15.33 2.12
C PHE A 69 -10.40 -14.30 2.47
N VAL A 70 -11.54 -14.29 1.76
CA VAL A 70 -12.73 -13.50 2.17
C VAL A 70 -13.18 -13.96 3.55
N ASP A 71 -13.21 -15.28 3.79
CA ASP A 71 -13.53 -15.86 5.09
C ASP A 71 -12.58 -15.35 6.18
N ILE A 72 -11.27 -15.17 5.90
CA ILE A 72 -10.31 -14.66 6.89
C ILE A 72 -10.60 -13.21 7.29
N VAL A 73 -10.92 -12.32 6.35
CA VAL A 73 -11.22 -10.93 6.71
C VAL A 73 -12.56 -10.81 7.42
N GLU A 74 -13.54 -11.63 7.04
CA GLU A 74 -14.85 -11.70 7.72
C GLU A 74 -14.76 -12.34 9.11
N GLU A 75 -13.91 -13.37 9.29
CA GLU A 75 -13.69 -14.09 10.56
C GLU A 75 -12.80 -13.31 11.53
N VAL A 76 -11.70 -12.73 11.05
CA VAL A 76 -10.74 -11.96 11.87
C VAL A 76 -11.32 -10.60 12.23
N GLY A 77 -12.05 -9.97 11.31
CA GLY A 77 -12.64 -8.65 11.49
C GLY A 77 -11.64 -7.50 11.34
N GLY A 78 -12.13 -6.35 10.86
CA GLY A 78 -11.30 -5.19 10.53
C GLY A 78 -10.48 -4.62 11.70
N LEU A 79 -11.05 -4.64 12.92
CA LEU A 79 -10.33 -4.20 14.13
C LEU A 79 -9.10 -5.07 14.39
N LYS A 80 -9.22 -6.39 14.24
CA LYS A 80 -8.10 -7.29 14.53
C LYS A 80 -7.00 -7.18 13.47
N ILE A 81 -7.38 -6.99 12.20
CA ILE A 81 -6.43 -6.69 11.12
C ILE A 81 -5.63 -5.43 11.43
N PHE A 82 -6.30 -4.37 11.86
CA PHE A 82 -5.67 -3.13 12.27
C PHE A 82 -4.67 -3.36 13.43
N GLU A 83 -5.10 -4.02 14.51
CA GLU A 83 -4.25 -4.33 15.67
C GLU A 83 -3.02 -5.15 15.30
N LEU A 84 -3.19 -6.20 14.49
CA LEU A 84 -2.10 -7.06 14.05
C LEU A 84 -1.12 -6.29 13.16
N THR A 85 -1.64 -5.45 12.26
CA THR A 85 -0.77 -4.63 11.40
C THR A 85 0.06 -3.64 12.20
N MET A 86 -0.54 -3.00 13.22
CA MET A 86 0.22 -2.11 14.12
C MET A 86 1.23 -2.87 14.96
N THR A 87 0.90 -4.08 15.41
CA THR A 87 1.84 -4.97 16.11
C THR A 87 3.06 -5.31 15.25
N GLU A 88 2.85 -5.62 13.96
CA GLU A 88 3.95 -5.87 13.03
C GLU A 88 4.76 -4.61 12.73
N CYS A 89 4.11 -3.45 12.61
CA CYS A 89 4.82 -2.18 12.46
C CYS A 89 5.67 -1.81 13.68
N GLN A 90 5.27 -2.19 14.91
CA GLN A 90 6.09 -2.00 16.11
C GLN A 90 7.36 -2.86 16.10
N ARG A 91 7.34 -3.99 15.39
CA ARG A 91 8.46 -4.94 15.29
C ARG A 91 9.40 -4.62 14.13
N ALA A 92 8.90 -3.91 13.12
CA ALA A 92 9.67 -3.50 11.94
C ALA A 92 10.54 -2.27 12.23
N PRO A 93 11.64 -2.06 11.46
CA PRO A 93 12.32 -0.76 11.39
C PRO A 93 11.31 0.35 11.09
N GLY A 94 11.43 1.49 11.78
CA GLY A 94 10.43 2.57 11.72
C GLY A 94 10.24 3.18 10.32
N ASP A 95 11.25 3.07 9.45
CA ASP A 95 11.26 3.51 8.04
C ASP A 95 10.68 2.47 7.06
N THR A 96 10.28 1.30 7.56
CA THR A 96 9.61 0.27 6.75
C THR A 96 8.24 0.79 6.30
N LEU A 97 7.95 0.67 5.01
CA LEU A 97 6.68 1.13 4.46
C LEU A 97 5.52 0.23 4.91
N LEU A 98 4.40 0.86 5.27
CA LEU A 98 3.18 0.19 5.73
C LEU A 98 2.70 -0.86 4.73
N TYR A 99 2.74 -0.57 3.42
CA TYR A 99 2.32 -1.55 2.42
C TYR A 99 3.19 -2.81 2.40
N VAL A 100 4.48 -2.71 2.75
CA VAL A 100 5.40 -3.85 2.80
C VAL A 100 5.01 -4.76 3.96
N VAL A 101 4.74 -4.16 5.13
CA VAL A 101 4.25 -4.89 6.31
C VAL A 101 2.91 -5.57 6.00
N SER A 102 1.92 -4.82 5.51
CA SER A 102 0.60 -5.35 5.20
C SER A 102 0.65 -6.44 4.13
N ARG A 103 1.46 -6.28 3.08
CA ARG A 103 1.63 -7.32 2.04
C ARG A 103 2.25 -8.58 2.62
N SER A 104 3.31 -8.46 3.42
CA SER A 104 3.96 -9.60 4.05
C SER A 104 2.98 -10.38 4.93
N MET A 105 2.13 -9.68 5.70
CA MET A 105 1.08 -10.34 6.49
C MET A 105 0.13 -11.14 5.60
N ILE A 106 -0.37 -10.54 4.52
CA ILE A 106 -1.27 -11.19 3.57
C ILE A 106 -0.61 -12.43 2.95
N GLU A 107 0.62 -12.31 2.47
CA GLU A 107 1.35 -13.42 1.85
C GLU A 107 1.54 -14.61 2.80
N ASN A 108 1.67 -14.36 4.10
CA ASN A 108 1.85 -15.37 5.13
C ASN A 108 0.54 -15.92 5.72
N THR A 109 -0.60 -15.33 5.39
CA THR A 109 -1.92 -15.88 5.69
C THR A 109 -2.20 -17.04 4.73
N LYS A 110 -2.42 -18.24 5.29
CA LYS A 110 -2.70 -19.49 4.57
C LYS A 110 -4.19 -19.71 4.37
#